data_AF-A0A4Y2SRN6-F1
#
_entry.id   AF-A0A4Y2SRN6-F1
#
_cell.length_a   1.000
_cell.length_b   1.000
_cell.length_c   1.000
_cell.angle_alpha   90.00
_cell.angle_beta   90.00
_cell.angle_gamma   90.00
#
_symmetry.space_group_name_H-M   'P 1'
#
loop_
_entity.id
_entity.type
_entity.pdbx_description
1 polymer ?
#
loop_
_entity_poly.entity_id
_entity_poly.type
_entity_poly.pdbx_seq_one_letter_code
_entity_poly.pdbx_strand_id
1 'polypeptide(L)'
;MVSYLSYNDVEAVFLNLEQRIEILRQYEKGKSARKLAELFYCRRTQINKIIKEKDLILKEYEDFKFRGVKRMRHEKYVDINEALLEWFKTVRAKKIPVSGLMIQHKAKELADALGIENFSASNGWLDRFRIRNNITFRSLCGEAADVDPSLCED
;
A
#
# COMPACT_ATOMS: atom_id res chain seq x y z
N MET A 1 -19.93 45.27 6.71
CA MET A 1 -19.23 44.68 7.87
C MET A 1 -19.91 43.36 8.16
N VAL A 2 -19.24 42.24 7.89
CA VAL A 2 -19.83 40.91 8.07
C VAL A 2 -19.74 40.57 9.55
N SER A 3 -20.89 40.39 10.19
CA SER A 3 -21.06 40.18 11.62
C SER A 3 -20.25 38.98 12.11
N TYR A 4 -19.47 39.19 13.17
CA TYR A 4 -18.94 38.11 13.99
C TYR A 4 -20.12 37.36 14.60
N LEU A 5 -20.61 36.31 13.93
CA LEU A 5 -21.49 35.35 14.56
C LEU A 5 -20.73 34.75 15.75
N SER A 6 -21.24 35.02 16.94
CA SER A 6 -20.76 34.44 18.18
C SER A 6 -20.70 32.93 18.00
N TYR A 7 -19.55 32.36 18.30
CA TYR A 7 -19.24 30.94 18.15
C TYR A 7 -20.19 30.00 18.93
N ASN A 8 -21.09 30.57 19.72
CA ASN A 8 -22.02 29.86 20.59
C ASN A 8 -23.33 29.45 19.90
N ASP A 9 -23.59 29.89 18.66
CA ASP A 9 -24.86 29.61 17.94
C ASP A 9 -24.78 28.47 16.92
N VAL A 10 -23.61 27.86 16.69
CA VAL A 10 -23.51 26.65 15.85
C VAL A 10 -24.17 25.48 16.56
N GLU A 11 -25.13 24.82 15.91
CA GLU A 11 -25.82 23.64 16.44
C GLU A 11 -24.94 22.38 16.39
N ALA A 12 -25.37 21.33 17.10
CA ALA A 12 -24.71 20.03 17.00
C ALA A 12 -25.04 19.41 15.64
N VAL A 13 -24.04 19.33 14.75
CA VAL A 13 -24.19 18.75 13.41
C VAL A 13 -23.85 17.27 13.46
N PHE A 14 -24.58 16.41 12.76
CA PHE A 14 -24.18 15.01 12.64
C PHE A 14 -22.87 14.89 11.86
N LEU A 15 -21.82 14.40 12.52
CA LEU A 15 -20.53 14.09 11.91
C LEU A 15 -20.45 12.58 11.68
N ASN A 16 -20.29 12.18 10.42
CA ASN A 16 -20.10 10.78 10.03
C ASN A 16 -18.70 10.28 10.41
N LEU A 17 -18.48 8.96 10.30
CA LEU A 17 -17.25 8.32 10.74
C LEU A 17 -16.00 8.87 10.01
N GLU A 18 -16.09 9.12 8.70
CA GLU A 18 -14.99 9.70 7.92
C GLU A 18 -14.64 11.12 8.37
N GLN A 19 -15.65 11.96 8.60
CA GLN A 19 -15.45 13.33 9.09
C GLN A 19 -14.80 13.34 10.48
N ARG A 20 -15.21 12.42 11.37
CA ARG A 20 -14.58 12.26 12.69
C ARG A 20 -13.11 11.85 12.58
N ILE A 21 -12.77 10.95 11.65
CA ILE A 21 -11.39 10.55 11.38
C ILE A 21 -10.57 11.71 10.83
N GLU A 22 -11.12 12.50 9.91
CA GLU A 22 -10.41 13.66 9.35
C GLU A 22 -10.18 14.75 10.42
N ILE A 23 -11.13 14.95 11.34
CA ILE A 23 -10.95 15.82 12.51
C ILE A 23 -9.75 15.35 13.35
N LEU A 24 -9.66 14.05 13.65
CA LEU A 24 -8.54 13.48 14.41
C LEU A 24 -7.21 13.67 13.68
N ARG A 25 -7.16 13.41 12.37
CA ARG A 25 -5.95 13.61 11.55
C ARG A 25 -5.47 15.07 11.55
N GLN A 26 -6.39 16.02 11.42
CA GLN A 26 -6.04 17.43 11.44
C GLN A 26 -5.63 17.93 12.82
N TYR A 27 -6.22 17.36 13.88
CA TYR A 27 -5.81 17.63 15.25
C TYR A 27 -4.37 17.15 15.52
N GLU A 28 -4.03 15.93 15.08
CA GLU A 28 -2.66 15.39 15.17
C GLU A 28 -1.64 16.22 14.38
N LYS A 29 -2.05 16.83 13.27
CA LYS A 29 -1.24 17.80 12.50
C LYS A 29 -1.11 19.16 13.19
N GLY A 30 -1.63 19.32 14.40
CA GLY A 30 -1.47 20.52 15.23
C GLY A 30 -2.57 21.57 15.08
N LYS A 31 -3.69 21.30 14.38
CA LYS A 31 -4.83 22.24 14.36
C LYS A 31 -5.53 22.24 15.72
N SER A 32 -5.84 23.43 16.24
CA SER A 32 -6.57 23.57 17.51
C SER A 32 -8.04 23.12 17.38
N ALA A 33 -8.64 22.67 18.50
CA ALA A 33 -10.06 22.32 18.56
C ALA A 33 -10.98 23.48 18.14
N ARG A 34 -10.56 24.73 18.38
CA ARG A 34 -11.26 25.92 17.88
C ARG A 34 -11.20 26.00 16.36
N LYS A 35 -10.04 25.78 15.74
CA LYS A 35 -9.96 25.84 14.28
C LYS A 35 -10.75 24.72 13.61
N LEU A 36 -10.77 23.53 14.21
CA LEU A 36 -11.53 22.39 13.70
C LEU A 36 -13.04 22.64 13.77
N ALA A 37 -13.54 23.22 14.86
CA ALA A 37 -14.95 23.58 14.96
C ALA A 37 -15.39 24.61 13.89
N GLU A 38 -14.49 25.50 13.44
CA GLU A 38 -14.77 26.43 12.32
C GLU A 38 -14.86 25.67 11.00
N LEU A 39 -13.90 24.78 10.75
CA LEU A 39 -13.78 24.06 9.49
C LEU A 39 -14.91 23.05 9.27
N PHE A 40 -15.36 22.41 10.36
CA PHE A 40 -16.40 21.38 10.32
C PHE A 40 -17.78 21.91 10.72
N TYR A 41 -17.92 23.23 10.91
CA TYR A 41 -19.18 23.89 11.28
C TYR A 41 -19.90 23.22 12.44
N CYS A 42 -19.17 22.93 13.51
CA CYS A 42 -19.71 22.19 14.66
C CYS A 42 -19.28 22.79 16.00
N ARG A 43 -19.97 22.40 17.07
CA ARG A 43 -19.67 22.89 18.41
C ARG A 43 -18.28 22.43 18.87
N ARG A 44 -17.57 23.32 19.57
CA ARG A 44 -16.25 22.98 20.15
C ARG A 44 -16.31 21.82 21.14
N THR A 45 -17.42 21.69 21.87
CA THR A 45 -17.69 20.55 22.77
C THR A 45 -17.76 19.23 22.01
N GLN A 46 -18.32 19.24 20.80
CA GLN A 46 -18.40 18.07 19.92
C GLN A 46 -17.03 17.67 19.38
N ILE A 47 -16.20 18.64 18.98
CA ILE A 47 -14.79 18.38 18.60
C ILE A 47 -14.02 17.77 19.77
N ASN A 48 -14.13 18.36 20.97
CA ASN A 48 -13.46 17.84 22.16
C ASN A 48 -13.93 16.43 22.53
N LYS A 49 -15.21 16.11 22.32
CA LYS A 49 -15.74 14.76 22.50
C LYS A 49 -15.10 13.78 21.51
N ILE A 50 -15.01 14.14 20.23
CA ILE A 50 -14.35 13.34 19.19
C ILE A 50 -12.89 13.07 19.55
N ILE A 51 -12.16 14.10 20.01
CA ILE A 51 -10.75 13.96 20.42
C ILE A 51 -10.63 13.01 21.63
N LYS A 52 -11.54 13.09 22.61
CA LYS A 52 -11.56 12.20 23.78
C LYS A 52 -11.91 10.75 23.39
N GLU A 53 -12.82 10.56 22.44
CA GLU A 53 -13.28 9.25 21.96
C GLU A 53 -12.41 8.72 20.79
N LYS A 54 -11.19 9.25 20.60
CA LYS A 54 -10.29 8.92 19.50
C LYS A 54 -10.14 7.42 19.26
N ASP A 55 -9.81 6.66 20.30
CA ASP A 55 -9.51 5.23 20.16
C ASP A 55 -10.75 4.42 19.74
N LEU A 56 -11.92 4.80 20.26
CA LEU A 56 -13.20 4.19 19.88
C LEU A 56 -13.54 4.45 18.42
N ILE A 57 -13.37 5.71 17.97
CA ILE A 57 -13.63 6.13 16.59
C ILE A 57 -12.67 5.44 15.62
N LEU A 58 -11.38 5.33 15.97
CA LEU A 58 -10.39 4.61 15.18
C LEU A 58 -10.75 3.13 15.06
N LYS A 59 -11.14 2.48 16.15
CA LYS A 59 -11.58 1.09 16.13
C LYS A 59 -12.82 0.90 15.27
N GLU A 60 -13.83 1.75 15.42
CA GLU A 60 -15.04 1.71 14.60
C GLU A 60 -14.72 1.89 13.11
N TYR A 61 -13.78 2.77 12.77
CA TYR A 61 -13.34 3.00 11.40
C TYR A 61 -12.60 1.80 10.81
N GLU A 62 -11.71 1.16 11.56
CA GLU A 62 -11.07 -0.09 11.13
C GLU A 62 -12.12 -1.20 10.94
N ASP A 63 -13.01 -1.41 11.89
CA ASP A 63 -14.09 -2.40 11.78
C ASP A 63 -15.01 -2.12 10.58
N PHE A 64 -15.33 -0.84 10.32
CA PHE A 64 -16.11 -0.43 9.16
C PHE A 64 -15.39 -0.71 7.84
N LYS A 65 -14.09 -0.41 7.75
CA LYS A 65 -13.25 -0.64 6.57
C LYS A 65 -13.17 -2.13 6.20
N PHE A 66 -13.25 -3.02 7.19
CA PHE A 66 -13.23 -4.47 6.98
C PHE A 66 -14.62 -5.12 6.98
N ARG A 67 -15.70 -4.34 7.12
CA ARG A 67 -17.07 -4.86 7.05
C ARG A 67 -17.32 -5.48 5.67
N GLY A 68 -17.59 -6.79 5.64
CA GLY A 68 -17.82 -7.54 4.39
C GLY A 68 -16.57 -8.20 3.79
N VAL A 69 -15.38 -7.98 4.36
CA VAL A 69 -14.16 -8.70 3.98
C VAL A 69 -14.22 -10.12 4.55
N LYS A 70 -14.65 -11.09 3.72
CA LYS A 70 -14.84 -12.49 4.15
C LYS A 70 -13.54 -13.20 4.55
N ARG A 71 -12.38 -12.75 4.03
CA ARG A 71 -11.06 -13.34 4.33
C ARG A 71 -9.96 -12.28 4.24
N MET A 72 -9.29 -12.02 5.36
CA MET A 72 -8.04 -11.28 5.37
C MET A 72 -6.91 -12.22 4.93
N ARG A 73 -6.37 -12.01 3.71
CA ARG A 73 -5.23 -12.79 3.23
C ARG A 73 -3.96 -12.19 3.81
N HIS A 74 -3.38 -12.86 4.81
CA HIS A 74 -2.02 -12.57 5.24
C HIS A 74 -1.07 -12.95 4.11
N GLU A 75 -0.21 -12.02 3.71
CA GLU A 75 0.82 -12.30 2.72
C GLU A 75 1.83 -13.28 3.33
N LYS A 76 2.02 -14.42 2.67
CA LYS A 76 3.07 -15.37 3.07
C LYS A 76 4.42 -14.80 2.65
N TYR A 77 5.44 -15.01 3.48
CA TYR A 77 6.82 -14.64 3.19
C TYR A 77 7.02 -13.13 3.02
N VAL A 78 6.43 -12.32 3.91
CA VAL A 78 6.49 -10.84 3.86
C VAL A 78 7.93 -10.37 3.76
N ASP A 79 8.81 -10.86 4.64
CA ASP A 79 10.22 -10.44 4.69
C ASP A 79 10.96 -10.72 3.37
N ILE A 80 10.71 -11.89 2.76
CA ILE A 80 11.28 -12.25 1.44
C ILE A 80 10.73 -11.30 0.37
N ASN A 81 9.42 -11.06 0.35
CA ASN A 81 8.79 -10.23 -0.67
C ASN A 81 9.27 -8.77 -0.59
N GLU A 82 9.44 -8.22 0.60
CA GLU A 82 9.92 -6.85 0.82
C GLU A 82 11.39 -6.69 0.39
N ALA A 83 12.28 -7.55 0.89
CA ALA A 83 13.70 -7.52 0.55
C ALA A 83 13.93 -7.73 -0.97
N LEU A 84 13.15 -8.63 -1.58
CA LEU A 84 13.23 -8.88 -3.01
C LEU A 84 12.75 -7.70 -3.85
N LEU A 85 11.70 -7.01 -3.39
CA LEU A 85 11.20 -5.81 -4.07
C LEU A 85 12.22 -4.67 -4.02
N GLU A 86 12.90 -4.48 -2.89
CA GLU A 86 13.97 -3.49 -2.74
C GLU A 86 15.15 -3.79 -3.68
N TRP A 87 15.59 -5.04 -3.70
CA TRP A 87 16.62 -5.49 -4.64
C TRP A 87 16.19 -5.24 -6.09
N PHE A 88 14.96 -5.62 -6.46
CA PHE A 88 14.46 -5.43 -7.83
C PHE A 88 14.45 -3.96 -8.23
N LYS A 89 13.99 -3.06 -7.35
CA LYS A 89 14.02 -1.60 -7.57
C LYS A 89 15.45 -1.11 -7.80
N THR A 90 16.40 -1.58 -7.00
CA THR A 90 17.83 -1.21 -7.12
C THR A 90 18.41 -1.64 -8.46
N VAL A 91 18.13 -2.87 -8.90
CA VAL A 91 18.63 -3.41 -10.17
C VAL A 91 17.97 -2.69 -11.36
N ARG A 92 16.68 -2.36 -11.26
CA ARG A 92 15.96 -1.57 -12.28
C ARG A 92 16.44 -0.14 -12.39
N ALA A 93 16.79 0.51 -11.27
CA ALA A 93 17.40 1.84 -11.28
C ALA A 93 18.72 1.86 -12.04
N LYS A 94 19.47 0.75 -12.01
CA LYS A 94 20.69 0.52 -12.79
C LYS A 94 20.43 0.11 -14.25
N LYS A 95 19.17 0.13 -14.70
CA LYS A 95 18.72 -0.28 -16.06
C LYS A 95 19.08 -1.71 -16.45
N ILE A 96 19.32 -2.59 -15.47
CA ILE A 96 19.63 -3.99 -15.73
C ILE A 96 18.30 -4.74 -15.98
N PRO A 97 18.18 -5.51 -17.08
CA PRO A 97 17.03 -6.37 -17.30
C PRO A 97 17.02 -7.52 -16.29
N VAL A 98 15.86 -7.81 -15.71
CA VAL A 98 15.69 -8.88 -14.72
C VAL A 98 14.65 -9.86 -15.25
N SER A 99 15.06 -11.13 -15.39
CA SER A 99 14.19 -12.23 -15.82
C SER A 99 13.47 -12.88 -14.63
N GLY A 100 12.41 -13.65 -14.90
CA GLY A 100 11.71 -14.41 -13.86
C GLY A 100 12.61 -15.37 -13.08
N LEU A 101 13.53 -16.04 -13.78
CA LEU A 101 14.52 -16.94 -13.16
C LEU A 101 15.45 -16.20 -12.19
N MET A 102 15.88 -14.98 -12.55
CA MET A 102 16.70 -14.15 -11.66
C MET A 102 15.93 -13.77 -10.39
N ILE A 103 14.64 -13.44 -10.51
CA ILE A 103 13.79 -13.14 -9.36
C ILE A 103 13.64 -14.37 -8.47
N GLN A 104 13.39 -15.55 -9.04
CA GLN A 104 13.26 -16.79 -8.27
C GLN A 104 14.56 -17.16 -7.57
N HIS A 105 15.71 -17.05 -8.24
CA HIS A 105 17.01 -17.30 -7.65
C HIS A 105 17.28 -16.36 -6.48
N LYS A 106 17.07 -15.05 -6.69
CA LYS A 106 17.30 -14.06 -5.64
C LYS A 106 16.37 -14.25 -4.44
N ALA A 107 15.12 -14.65 -4.68
CA ALA A 107 14.17 -14.92 -3.62
C ALA A 107 14.60 -16.10 -2.74
N LYS A 108 15.21 -17.13 -3.33
CA LYS A 108 15.77 -18.27 -2.58
C LYS A 108 16.98 -17.85 -1.75
N GLU A 109 17.91 -17.08 -2.33
CA GLU A 109 19.04 -16.53 -1.56
C GLU A 109 18.57 -15.71 -0.35
N LEU A 110 17.50 -14.91 -0.52
CA LEU A 110 16.92 -14.14 0.58
C LEU A 110 16.23 -15.04 1.61
N ALA A 111 15.56 -16.12 1.18
CA ALA A 111 14.97 -17.09 2.10
C ALA A 111 16.05 -17.74 2.98
N ASP A 112 17.15 -18.16 2.37
CA ASP A 112 18.27 -18.79 3.06
C ASP A 112 18.93 -17.81 4.06
N ALA A 113 19.15 -16.56 3.64
CA ALA A 113 19.72 -15.52 4.49
C ALA A 113 18.82 -15.16 5.70
N LEU A 114 17.50 -15.30 5.55
CA LEU A 114 16.51 -15.06 6.60
C LEU A 114 16.20 -16.32 7.43
N GLY A 115 16.77 -17.48 7.09
CA GLY A 115 16.47 -18.76 7.75
C GLY A 115 15.04 -19.25 7.51
N ILE A 116 14.40 -18.85 6.41
CA ILE A 116 13.03 -19.23 6.08
C ILE A 116 13.05 -20.52 5.25
N GLU A 117 12.75 -21.63 5.92
CA GLU A 117 12.64 -22.93 5.27
C GLU A 117 11.36 -23.07 4.43
N ASN A 118 11.33 -24.06 3.53
CA ASN A 118 10.18 -24.43 2.70
C ASN A 118 9.70 -23.35 1.71
N PHE A 119 10.52 -22.34 1.41
CA PHE A 119 10.23 -21.39 0.35
C PHE A 119 10.68 -21.94 -1.01
N SER A 120 9.70 -22.27 -1.87
CA SER A 120 9.99 -22.92 -3.16
C SER A 120 10.22 -21.97 -4.34
N ALA A 121 9.98 -20.67 -4.16
CA ALA A 121 9.95 -19.67 -5.25
C ALA A 121 9.15 -20.15 -6.48
N SER A 122 8.01 -20.81 -6.26
CA SER A 122 7.22 -21.44 -7.34
C SER A 122 6.75 -20.43 -8.40
N ASN A 123 6.43 -20.90 -9.61
CA ASN A 123 5.88 -20.06 -10.68
C ASN A 123 4.62 -19.30 -10.23
N GLY A 124 3.73 -19.97 -9.49
CA GLY A 124 2.52 -19.32 -8.96
C GLY A 124 2.81 -18.27 -7.90
N TRP A 125 3.89 -18.40 -7.12
CA TRP A 125 4.36 -17.33 -6.23
C TRP A 125 4.96 -16.17 -7.04
N LEU A 126 5.81 -16.45 -8.04
CA LEU A 126 6.41 -15.44 -8.90
C LEU A 126 5.34 -14.60 -9.62
N ASP A 127 4.32 -15.24 -10.18
CA ASP A 127 3.23 -14.54 -10.87
C ASP A 127 2.48 -13.59 -9.92
N ARG A 128 2.19 -14.04 -8.70
CA ARG A 128 1.54 -13.20 -7.68
C ARG A 128 2.44 -12.06 -7.24
N PHE A 129 3.73 -12.33 -7.01
CA PHE A 129 4.72 -11.31 -6.66
C PHE A 129 4.78 -10.23 -7.75
N ARG A 130 4.79 -10.63 -9.02
CA ARG A 130 4.78 -9.70 -10.15
C ARG A 130 3.52 -8.87 -10.25
N ILE A 131 2.35 -9.51 -10.18
CA ILE A 131 1.06 -8.82 -10.28
C ILE A 131 0.93 -7.80 -9.15
N ARG A 132 1.27 -8.18 -7.90
CA ARG A 132 1.19 -7.29 -6.74
C ARG A 132 2.11 -6.08 -6.86
N ASN A 133 3.29 -6.26 -7.43
CA ASN A 133 4.32 -5.22 -7.55
C ASN A 133 4.37 -4.55 -8.92
N ASN A 134 3.38 -4.80 -9.78
CA ASN A 134 3.28 -4.26 -11.13
C ASN A 134 4.55 -4.52 -12.00
N ILE A 135 5.11 -5.72 -11.90
CA ILE A 135 6.33 -6.13 -12.63
C ILE A 135 5.97 -6.85 -13.94
N THR A 136 6.28 -6.21 -15.05
CA THR A 136 6.13 -6.78 -16.40
C THR A 136 7.48 -7.22 -16.96
N PHE A 137 7.56 -8.46 -17.43
CA PHE A 137 8.65 -8.90 -18.30
C PHE A 137 8.28 -8.55 -19.74
N ARG A 138 9.15 -7.82 -20.44
CA ARG A 138 9.02 -7.71 -21.89
C ARG A 138 9.39 -9.07 -22.48
N SER A 139 8.52 -9.63 -23.31
CA SER A 139 8.91 -10.72 -24.20
C SER A 139 9.93 -10.16 -25.19
N LEU A 140 11.15 -10.71 -25.17
CA LEU A 140 12.11 -10.50 -26.25
C LEU A 140 11.75 -11.54 -27.33
N CYS A 141 10.77 -11.23 -28.18
CA CYS A 141 10.58 -12.00 -29.40
C CYS A 141 11.63 -11.49 -30.39
N GLY A 142 12.72 -12.24 -30.56
CA GLY A 142 13.82 -11.91 -31.47
C GLY A 142 14.16 -13.14 -32.31
N GLU A 143 13.59 -13.14 -33.52
CA GLU A 143 14.09 -13.71 -34.78
C GLU A 143 14.84 -15.05 -34.70
N ALA A 144 14.17 -16.13 -35.13
CA ALA A 144 14.85 -17.33 -35.59
C ALA A 144 15.72 -16.95 -36.79
N ALA A 145 17.03 -16.98 -36.64
CA ALA A 145 17.96 -16.92 -37.75
C ALA A 145 17.70 -18.15 -38.62
N ASP A 146 17.17 -17.91 -39.82
CA ASP A 146 17.06 -18.89 -40.88
C ASP A 146 18.49 -19.26 -41.29
N VAL A 147 18.90 -20.49 -40.97
CA VAL A 147 20.21 -20.99 -41.36
C VAL A 147 20.02 -21.61 -42.75
N ASP A 148 20.48 -20.89 -43.78
CA ASP A 148 20.55 -21.43 -45.15
C ASP A 148 21.47 -22.66 -45.19
N PRO A 149 20.99 -23.86 -45.56
CA PRO A 149 21.80 -25.07 -45.55
C PRO A 149 22.79 -25.22 -46.72
N SER A 150 22.94 -24.25 -47.64
CA SER A 150 23.60 -24.52 -48.92
C SER A 150 25.07 -24.10 -49.09
N LEU A 151 25.97 -24.37 -48.14
CA LEU A 151 27.41 -24.21 -48.43
C LEU A 151 28.34 -25.20 -47.71
N CYS A 152 28.30 -26.46 -48.17
CA CYS A 152 29.45 -27.35 -48.10
C CYS A 152 29.65 -27.95 -49.50
N GLU A 153 30.39 -27.25 -50.35
CA GLU A 153 31.09 -27.85 -51.48
C GLU A 153 32.55 -28.11 -51.08
N ASP A 154 33.05 -29.25 -51.58
CA ASP A 154 34.39 -29.88 -51.52
C ASP A 154 34.76 -30.76 -50.31
#